data_AF-A0A4Q2ZEC1-F1
#
_entry.id   AF-A0A4Q2ZEC1-F1
#
_cell.length_a   1.000
_cell.length_b   1.000
_cell.length_c   1.000
_cell.angle_alpha   90.00
_cell.angle_beta   90.00
_cell.angle_gamma   90.00
#
_symmetry.space_group_name_H-M   'P 1'
#
loop_
_entity.id
_entity.type
_entity.pdbx_description
1 polymer ?
#
loop_
_entity_poly.entity_id
_entity_poly.type
_entity_poly.pdbx_seq_one_letter_code
_entity_poly.pdbx_strand_id
1 'polypeptide(L)'
;VVLDSNVRLIGFGGEIRVDRNVLQVGHAQDIEGSRLVAWDVQSDGTRHRSVYRLCSVEPDTIGFVISQDGHIRMISNVDDSVVFWQHTMV
;
A
#
# COMPACT_ATOMS: atom_id res chain seq x y z
N VAL A 1 6.23 9.11 6.68
CA VAL A 1 5.55 10.42 6.84
C VAL A 1 4.07 10.13 6.96
N VAL A 2 3.34 10.89 7.78
CA VAL A 2 1.88 10.77 7.92
C VAL A 2 1.27 12.09 7.51
N LEU A 3 0.28 12.02 6.64
CA LEU A 3 -0.48 13.17 6.13
C LEU A 3 -1.95 13.00 6.51
N ASP A 4 -2.68 14.10 6.65
CA ASP A 4 -4.14 14.06 6.72
C ASP A 4 -4.76 13.91 5.30
N SER A 5 -6.08 13.82 5.22
CA SER A 5 -6.82 13.74 3.95
C SER A 5 -6.72 14.99 3.07
N ASN A 6 -6.24 16.12 3.63
CA ASN A 6 -5.96 17.35 2.90
C ASN A 6 -4.47 17.46 2.51
N VAL A 7 -3.72 16.35 2.62
CA VAL A 7 -2.28 16.28 2.29
C VAL A 7 -1.43 17.20 3.19
N ARG A 8 -1.90 17.49 4.40
CA ARG A 8 -1.14 18.28 5.39
C ARG A 8 -0.30 17.36 6.25
N LEU A 9 0.94 17.77 6.53
CA LEU A 9 1.86 17.00 7.36
C LEU A 9 1.35 16.90 8.80
N ILE A 10 1.10 15.68 9.27
CA ILE A 10 0.85 15.38 10.68
C ILE A 10 2.18 15.10 11.39
N GLY A 11 3.10 14.37 10.75
CA GLY A 11 4.42 14.08 11.31
C GLY A 11 5.27 13.06 10.56
N PHE A 12 6.43 12.74 11.14
CA PHE A 12 7.40 11.77 10.62
C PHE A 12 7.78 10.74 11.69
N GLY A 13 8.38 9.61 11.28
CA GLY A 13 8.84 8.57 12.20
C GLY A 13 7.74 7.71 12.84
N GLY A 14 6.49 7.80 12.38
CA GLY A 14 5.39 6.95 12.87
C GLY A 14 5.64 5.47 12.61
N GLU A 15 5.22 4.64 13.56
CA GLU A 15 5.29 3.17 13.50
C GLU A 15 3.90 2.60 13.22
N ILE A 16 3.80 1.70 12.23
CA ILE A 16 2.57 0.95 11.96
C ILE A 16 2.54 -0.29 12.85
N ARG A 17 1.62 -0.33 13.83
CA ARG A 17 1.52 -1.39 14.86
C ARG A 17 0.44 -2.44 14.59
N VAL A 18 0.04 -2.61 13.34
CA VAL A 18 -1.02 -3.55 12.98
C VAL A 18 -0.49 -4.99 12.99
N ASP A 19 -1.11 -5.83 13.81
CA ASP A 19 -0.86 -7.27 13.93
C ASP A 19 -1.92 -8.07 13.16
N ARG A 20 -2.00 -7.82 11.85
CA ARG A 20 -2.80 -8.61 10.92
C ARG A 20 -1.87 -9.34 9.97
N ASN A 21 -2.14 -10.62 9.75
CA ASN A 21 -1.41 -11.37 8.73
C ASN A 21 -2.05 -11.11 7.36
N VAL A 22 -1.30 -10.45 6.47
CA VAL A 22 -1.66 -10.27 5.06
C VAL A 22 -0.69 -11.12 4.26
N LEU A 23 -1.21 -12.12 3.55
CA LEU A 23 -0.40 -13.06 2.76
C LEU A 23 -0.45 -12.75 1.26
N GLN A 24 -1.56 -12.20 0.81
CA GLN A 24 -1.76 -11.82 -0.59
C GLN A 24 -2.47 -10.48 -0.68
N VAL A 25 -2.19 -9.78 -1.77
CA VAL A 25 -2.82 -8.51 -2.15
C VAL A 25 -3.13 -8.53 -3.65
N GLY A 26 -4.03 -7.68 -4.10
CA GLY A 26 -4.28 -7.48 -5.53
C GLY A 26 -3.23 -6.56 -6.15
N HIS A 27 -2.62 -6.97 -7.25
CA HIS A 27 -1.84 -6.11 -8.12
C HIS A 27 -2.72 -5.62 -9.27
N ALA A 28 -3.09 -4.34 -9.24
CA ALA A 28 -3.87 -3.72 -10.30
C ALA A 28 -3.07 -3.61 -11.61
N GLN A 29 -3.69 -4.06 -12.70
CA GLN A 29 -3.14 -4.05 -14.06
C GLN A 29 -3.72 -2.93 -14.94
N ASP A 30 -4.54 -2.07 -14.35
CA ASP A 30 -5.14 -0.86 -14.92
C ASP A 30 -5.37 0.17 -13.82
N ILE A 31 -5.61 1.42 -14.20
CA ILE A 31 -5.76 2.53 -13.26
C ILE A 31 -7.07 2.46 -12.49
N GLU A 32 -8.11 1.86 -13.09
CA GLU A 32 -9.42 1.67 -12.48
C GLU A 32 -9.41 0.59 -11.38
N GLY A 33 -8.37 -0.27 -11.33
CA GLY A 33 -8.30 -1.40 -10.41
C GLY A 33 -9.26 -2.54 -10.77
N SER A 34 -9.76 -2.56 -12.01
CA SER A 34 -10.75 -3.53 -12.48
C SER A 34 -10.16 -4.89 -12.81
N ARG A 35 -8.89 -4.94 -13.22
CA ARG A 35 -8.13 -6.17 -13.46
C ARG A 35 -7.06 -6.34 -12.41
N LEU A 36 -7.24 -7.34 -11.56
CA LEU A 36 -6.33 -7.68 -10.48
C LEU A 36 -5.62 -9.01 -10.74
N VAL A 37 -4.33 -9.06 -10.40
CA VAL A 37 -3.56 -10.30 -10.32
C VAL A 37 -3.17 -10.52 -8.86
N ALA A 38 -3.35 -11.74 -8.34
CA ALA A 38 -2.92 -12.05 -6.99
C ALA A 38 -1.40 -11.92 -6.86
N TRP A 39 -0.95 -11.26 -5.81
CA TRP A 39 0.45 -11.01 -5.53
C TRP A 39 0.82 -11.53 -4.14
N ASP A 40 1.91 -12.31 -4.07
CA ASP A 40 2.46 -12.82 -2.82
C ASP A 40 3.35 -11.75 -2.17
N VAL A 41 2.95 -11.31 -0.97
CA VAL A 41 3.66 -10.25 -0.25
C VAL A 41 5.03 -10.68 0.28
N GLN A 42 5.36 -11.98 0.29
CA GLN A 42 6.67 -12.47 0.73
C GLN A 42 7.80 -11.98 -0.18
N SER A 43 7.47 -11.62 -1.42
CA SER A 43 8.42 -11.01 -2.37
C SER A 43 8.79 -9.57 -2.03
N ASP A 44 8.06 -8.91 -1.12
CA ASP A 44 8.21 -7.49 -0.84
C ASP A 44 8.92 -7.21 0.49
N GLY A 45 9.64 -6.09 0.55
CA GLY A 45 10.28 -5.61 1.77
C GLY A 45 9.32 -5.19 2.89
N THR A 46 9.88 -4.95 4.08
CA THR A 46 9.11 -4.63 5.30
C THR A 46 8.22 -3.40 5.18
N ARG A 47 8.64 -2.35 4.43
CA ARG A 47 7.84 -1.14 4.23
C ARG A 47 6.51 -1.43 3.53
N HIS A 48 6.54 -2.22 2.45
CA HIS A 48 5.35 -2.66 1.74
C HIS A 48 4.43 -3.47 2.65
N ARG A 49 4.98 -4.49 3.32
CA ARG A 49 4.19 -5.35 4.21
C ARG A 49 3.58 -4.60 5.40
N SER A 50 4.24 -3.56 5.91
CA SER A 50 3.65 -2.67 6.93
C SER A 50 2.46 -1.89 6.39
N VAL A 51 2.56 -1.34 5.18
CA VAL A 51 1.47 -0.58 4.57
C VAL A 51 0.30 -1.50 4.17
N TYR A 52 0.57 -2.70 3.65
CA TYR A 52 -0.48 -3.70 3.39
C TYR A 52 -1.31 -4.00 4.64
N ARG A 53 -0.66 -4.14 5.80
CA ARG A 53 -1.34 -4.35 7.07
C ARG A 53 -2.19 -3.15 7.47
N LEU A 54 -1.66 -1.92 7.35
CA LEU A 54 -2.44 -0.70 7.64
C LEU A 54 -3.70 -0.62 6.78
N CYS A 55 -3.57 -0.71 5.45
CA CYS A 55 -4.73 -0.64 4.54
C CYS A 55 -5.69 -1.83 4.69
N SER A 56 -5.25 -2.94 5.31
CA SER A 56 -6.15 -4.07 5.60
C SER A 56 -7.06 -3.86 6.81
N VAL A 57 -6.80 -2.86 7.65
CA VAL A 57 -7.59 -2.56 8.86
C VAL A 57 -8.13 -1.13 8.90
N GLU A 58 -7.54 -0.21 8.13
CA GLU A 58 -8.00 1.17 7.95
C GLU A 58 -8.38 1.39 6.47
N PRO A 59 -9.64 1.12 6.07
CA PRO A 59 -10.05 1.13 4.66
C PRO A 59 -9.87 2.47 3.95
N ASP A 60 -10.02 3.58 4.69
CA ASP A 60 -9.94 4.94 4.14
C ASP A 60 -8.49 5.45 3.99
N THR A 61 -7.50 4.65 4.39
CA THR A 61 -6.10 5.04 4.32
C THR A 61 -5.45 4.63 2.99
N ILE A 62 -4.78 5.59 2.36
CA ILE A 62 -3.91 5.36 1.21
C ILE A 62 -2.45 5.40 1.66
N GLY A 63 -1.69 4.38 1.26
CA GLY A 63 -0.25 4.30 1.51
C GLY A 63 0.55 4.44 0.23
N PHE A 64 1.63 5.22 0.29
CA PHE A 64 2.63 5.28 -0.77
C PHE A 64 3.94 4.66 -0.26
N VAL A 65 4.48 3.71 -1.01
CA VAL A 65 5.79 3.13 -0.76
C VAL A 65 6.68 3.39 -1.95
N ILE A 66 7.78 4.11 -1.71
CA ILE A 66 8.82 4.40 -2.69
C ILE A 66 9.99 3.47 -2.36
N SER A 67 10.29 2.54 -3.26
CA SER A 67 11.44 1.66 -3.12
C SER A 67 12.70 2.30 -3.69
N GLN A 68 13.86 1.83 -3.24
CA GLN A 68 15.16 2.38 -3.65
C GLN A 68 15.49 2.11 -5.12
N ASP A 69 14.85 1.11 -5.73
CA ASP A 69 14.98 0.72 -7.12
C ASP A 69 14.10 1.56 -8.08
N GLY A 70 13.42 2.58 -7.58
CA GLY A 70 12.66 3.53 -8.40
C GLY A 70 11.21 3.14 -8.67
N HIS A 71 10.72 2.05 -8.07
CA HIS A 71 9.28 1.74 -8.11
C HIS A 71 8.52 2.51 -7.03
N ILE A 72 7.33 2.97 -7.39
CA ILE A 72 6.38 3.60 -6.48
C ILE A 72 5.14 2.71 -6.46
N ARG A 73 4.70 2.33 -5.28
CA ARG A 73 3.42 1.64 -5.09
C ARG A 73 2.45 2.51 -4.32
N MET A 74 1.30 2.75 -4.91
CA MET A 74 0.10 3.22 -4.20
C MET A 74 -0.65 1.99 -3.70
N ILE A 75 -1.07 1.99 -2.44
CA ILE A 75 -1.72 0.88 -1.77
C ILE A 75 -2.98 1.41 -1.10
N SER A 76 -4.11 0.76 -1.31
CA SER A 76 -5.37 1.08 -0.61
C SER A 76 -6.18 -0.18 -0.33
N ASN A 77 -7.24 -0.01 0.45
CA ASN A 77 -8.34 -0.96 0.48
C ASN A 77 -9.30 -0.65 -0.69
N VAL A 78 -9.79 -1.69 -1.36
CA VAL A 78 -10.87 -1.64 -2.37
C VAL A 78 -11.76 -2.84 -2.08
N ASP A 79 -13.02 -2.57 -1.72
CA ASP A 79 -14.03 -3.61 -1.43
C ASP A 79 -13.49 -4.71 -0.48
N ASP A 80 -12.98 -4.29 0.69
CA ASP A 80 -12.38 -5.13 1.73
C ASP A 80 -11.10 -5.88 1.34
N SER A 81 -10.54 -5.59 0.16
CA SER A 81 -9.31 -6.19 -0.36
C SER A 81 -8.18 -5.17 -0.45
N VAL A 82 -6.97 -5.54 -0.02
CA VAL A 82 -5.81 -4.67 -0.21
C VAL A 82 -5.34 -4.78 -1.66
N VAL A 83 -5.28 -3.65 -2.34
CA VAL A 83 -4.85 -3.53 -3.74
C VAL A 83 -3.68 -2.56 -3.83
N PHE A 84 -2.75 -2.82 -4.74
CA PHE A 84 -1.71 -1.86 -5.10
C PHE A 84 -1.63 -1.61 -6.60
N TRP A 85 -1.23 -0.38 -6.93
CA TRP A 85 -0.88 0.07 -8.26
C TRP A 85 0.60 0.39 -8.29
N GLN A 86 1.30 -0.12 -9.30
CA GLN A 86 2.72 0.14 -9.48
C GLN A 86 2.94 1.21 -10.54
N HIS A 87 3.72 2.23 -10.19
CA HIS A 87 4.28 3.18 -11.12
C HIS A 87 5.80 3.01 -11.16
N THR A 88 6.36 3.02 -12.36
CA THR A 88 7.80 3.04 -12.57
C THR A 88 8.15 4.40 -13.14
N MET A 89 9.07 5.10 -12.48
CA MET A 89 9.63 6.35 -13.02
C MET A 89 10.44 5.99 -14.27
N VAL A 90 10.05 6.53 -15.43
CA VAL A 90 10.77 6.40 -16.70
C VAL A 90 11.82 7.50 -16.82
#